data_AF-A0A966S6A0-F1
#
_entry.id   AF-A0A966S6A0-F1
#
_cell.length_a   1.000
_cell.length_b   1.000
_cell.length_c   1.000
_cell.angle_alpha   90.00
_cell.angle_beta   90.00
_cell.angle_gamma   90.00
#
_symmetry.space_group_name_H-M   'P 1'
#
loop_
_entity.id
_entity.type
_entity.pdbx_description
1 polymer ?
#
loop_
_entity_poly.entity_id
_entity_poly.type
_entity_poly.pdbx_seq_one_letter_code
_entity_poly.pdbx_strand_id
1 'polypeptide(L)'
;MGIMKDRFQAKADALAADIKNILKENGNKVIGEVTLSQIYQGMRGITGLVTETSLLDAHEGIRFRGYSIPELQDKLPKAPGGSEPLPEGLFYLMMIGELPTEEDVNHVTNILQRRSHVPSHVFEAIDALPLSTHPMTMFVIGVMALQTESYFQKRYAEGINKKEYWLPVFDDSIVLLSRLPRIAAYIYRRKYKNNDHIQPNGLLDWAGNFAHMLGYSDESFKELMRLYMTIHADHEG
;
A
#
# COMPACT_ATOMS: atom_id res chain seq x y z
N MET A 1 -13.58 -2.56 -8.68
CA MET A 1 -12.48 -1.73 -9.22
C MET A 1 -12.97 -0.58 -10.08
N GLY A 2 -13.92 -0.78 -11.01
CA GLY A 2 -14.43 0.31 -11.87
C GLY A 2 -14.75 1.58 -11.09
N ILE A 3 -15.65 1.49 -10.10
CA ILE A 3 -16.04 2.64 -9.25
C ILE A 3 -14.84 3.33 -8.59
N MET A 4 -13.87 2.56 -8.04
CA MET A 4 -12.69 3.14 -7.39
C MET A 4 -11.75 3.81 -8.39
N LYS A 5 -11.58 3.23 -9.59
CA LYS A 5 -10.81 3.84 -10.69
C LYS A 5 -11.48 5.10 -11.21
N ASP A 6 -12.79 5.10 -11.36
CA ASP A 6 -13.55 6.26 -11.85
C ASP A 6 -13.44 7.42 -10.85
N ARG A 7 -13.58 7.14 -9.55
CA ARG A 7 -13.35 8.13 -8.48
C ARG A 7 -11.90 8.63 -8.45
N PHE A 8 -10.94 7.72 -8.56
CA PHE A 8 -9.52 8.09 -8.64
C PHE A 8 -9.25 8.99 -9.85
N GLN A 9 -9.78 8.65 -11.02
CA GLN A 9 -9.62 9.43 -12.24
C GLN A 9 -10.19 10.84 -12.07
N ALA A 10 -11.41 10.98 -11.54
CA ALA A 10 -12.03 12.27 -11.31
C ALA A 10 -11.16 13.17 -10.41
N LYS A 11 -10.56 12.60 -9.35
CA LYS A 11 -9.63 13.31 -8.47
C LYS A 11 -8.31 13.63 -9.16
N ALA A 12 -7.74 12.67 -9.87
CA ALA A 12 -6.46 12.82 -10.56
C ALA A 12 -6.54 13.88 -11.68
N ASP A 13 -7.62 13.93 -12.44
CA ASP A 13 -7.83 14.90 -13.51
C ASP A 13 -7.96 16.32 -12.96
N ALA A 14 -8.68 16.50 -11.84
CA ALA A 14 -8.77 17.78 -11.14
C ALA A 14 -7.39 18.22 -10.60
N LEU A 15 -6.69 17.34 -9.88
CA LEU A 15 -5.36 17.62 -9.35
C LEU A 15 -4.33 17.93 -10.45
N ALA A 16 -4.41 17.24 -11.59
CA ALA A 16 -3.53 17.51 -12.73
C ALA A 16 -3.74 18.93 -13.30
N ALA A 17 -4.98 19.42 -13.32
CA ALA A 17 -5.28 20.79 -13.71
C ALA A 17 -4.74 21.79 -12.67
N ASP A 18 -4.90 21.51 -11.38
CA ASP A 18 -4.41 22.37 -10.29
C ASP A 18 -2.89 22.45 -10.29
N ILE A 19 -2.18 21.32 -10.41
CA ILE A 19 -0.71 21.28 -10.51
C ILE A 19 -0.23 22.08 -11.71
N LYS A 20 -0.92 21.98 -12.86
CA LYS A 20 -0.58 22.77 -14.05
C LYS A 20 -0.72 24.27 -13.80
N ASN A 21 -1.74 24.69 -13.05
CA ASN A 21 -1.93 26.09 -12.67
C ASN A 21 -0.87 26.56 -11.68
N ILE A 22 -0.57 25.77 -10.64
CA ILE A 22 0.49 26.06 -9.67
C ILE A 22 1.83 26.27 -10.37
N LEU A 23 2.21 25.38 -11.30
CA LEU A 23 3.45 25.50 -12.06
C LEU A 23 3.45 26.70 -13.01
N LYS A 24 2.30 27.02 -13.61
CA LYS A 24 2.16 28.20 -14.48
C LYS A 24 2.37 29.51 -13.69
N GLU A 25 1.83 29.58 -12.49
CA GLU A 25 1.86 30.79 -11.65
C GLU A 25 3.15 30.91 -10.83
N ASN A 26 3.71 29.78 -10.38
CA ASN A 26 4.78 29.73 -9.38
C ASN A 26 6.00 28.91 -9.81
N GLY A 27 6.10 28.46 -11.06
CA GLY A 27 7.14 27.51 -11.50
C GLY A 27 8.58 27.98 -11.31
N ASN A 28 8.82 29.29 -11.22
CA ASN A 28 10.14 29.88 -10.96
C ASN A 28 10.32 30.38 -9.51
N LYS A 29 9.37 30.09 -8.62
CA LYS A 29 9.44 30.48 -7.20
C LYS A 29 10.55 29.70 -6.52
N VAL A 30 11.49 30.41 -5.90
CA VAL A 30 12.53 29.80 -5.06
C VAL A 30 11.88 29.27 -3.78
N ILE A 31 12.00 27.97 -3.52
CA ILE A 31 11.43 27.29 -2.34
C ILE A 31 12.48 26.94 -1.26
N GLY A 32 13.76 27.16 -1.55
CA GLY A 32 14.87 26.92 -0.64
C GLY A 32 16.22 27.20 -1.29
N GLU A 33 17.26 27.35 -0.48
CA GLU A 33 18.65 27.44 -0.94
C GLU A 33 19.36 26.10 -0.71
N VAL A 34 20.33 25.78 -1.56
CA VAL A 34 21.13 24.56 -1.44
C VAL A 34 22.57 24.91 -1.08
N THR A 35 23.04 24.37 0.04
CA THR A 35 24.42 24.54 0.52
C THR A 35 25.28 23.32 0.18
N LEU A 36 26.60 23.52 0.13
CA LEU A 36 27.55 22.44 -0.16
C LEU A 36 27.45 21.27 0.84
N SER A 37 27.22 21.56 2.12
CA SER A 37 27.08 20.52 3.14
C SER A 37 25.87 19.63 2.92
N GLN A 38 24.76 20.17 2.42
CA GLN A 38 23.56 19.36 2.16
C GLN A 38 23.78 18.38 1.02
N ILE A 39 24.61 18.71 0.03
CA ILE A 39 25.01 17.80 -1.04
C ILE A 39 25.81 16.62 -0.46
N TYR A 40 26.82 16.90 0.38
CA TYR A 40 27.63 15.85 1.00
C TYR A 40 26.91 15.06 2.10
N GLN A 41 25.84 15.60 2.68
CA GLN A 41 25.07 14.97 3.76
C GLN A 41 23.75 14.35 3.28
N GLY A 42 23.64 14.05 1.98
CA GLY A 42 22.50 13.32 1.43
C GLY A 42 21.20 14.12 1.48
N MET A 43 21.23 15.36 0.98
CA MET A 43 20.06 16.24 0.84
C MET A 43 19.37 16.63 2.15
N ARG A 44 20.07 16.57 3.28
CA ARG A 44 19.52 16.94 4.59
C ARG A 44 18.90 18.36 4.56
N GLY A 45 17.60 18.45 4.84
CA GLY A 45 16.88 19.73 4.86
C GLY A 45 16.63 20.36 3.48
N ILE A 46 16.85 19.63 2.39
CA ILE A 46 16.45 20.06 1.04
C ILE A 46 15.05 19.49 0.75
N THR A 47 14.09 20.36 0.43
CA THR A 47 12.80 19.95 -0.13
C THR A 47 13.00 19.50 -1.58
N GLY A 48 13.11 18.18 -1.79
CA GLY A 48 13.53 17.59 -3.07
C GLY A 48 12.45 16.86 -3.88
N LEU A 49 11.32 16.51 -3.25
CA LEU A 49 10.25 15.75 -3.89
C LEU A 49 8.87 16.21 -3.43
N VAL A 50 7.84 15.81 -4.18
CA VAL A 50 6.42 16.01 -3.85
C VAL A 50 5.83 14.67 -3.44
N THR A 51 5.22 14.64 -2.25
CA THR A 51 4.52 13.47 -1.69
C THR A 51 3.14 13.91 -1.22
N GLU A 52 2.09 13.24 -1.71
CA GLU A 52 0.70 13.72 -1.56
C GLU A 52 -0.09 12.96 -0.50
N THR A 53 0.38 11.78 -0.09
CA THR A 53 -0.37 10.84 0.77
C THR A 53 -0.25 11.16 2.24
N SER A 54 0.90 11.68 2.68
CA SER A 54 1.16 12.02 4.09
C SER A 54 2.13 13.19 4.24
N LEU A 55 2.04 13.86 5.40
CA LEU A 55 2.93 14.96 5.79
C LEU A 55 3.09 14.97 7.31
N LEU A 56 4.32 15.18 7.80
CA LEU A 56 4.60 15.25 9.22
C LEU A 56 4.25 16.63 9.80
N ASP A 57 3.30 16.66 10.73
CA ASP A 57 3.02 17.82 11.57
C ASP A 57 3.98 17.85 12.76
N ALA A 58 4.62 19.00 13.02
CA ALA A 58 5.60 19.14 14.09
C ALA A 58 5.02 18.97 15.51
N HIS A 59 3.71 19.08 15.68
CA HIS A 59 3.03 18.96 16.97
C HIS A 59 2.13 17.73 17.06
N GLU A 60 1.44 17.38 15.96
CA GLU A 60 0.46 16.29 15.95
C GLU A 60 0.98 14.99 15.32
N GLY A 61 2.21 14.98 14.82
CA GLY A 61 2.83 13.82 14.20
C GLY A 61 2.36 13.60 12.76
N ILE A 62 2.52 12.37 12.26
CA ILE A 62 2.21 12.07 10.86
C ILE A 62 0.70 12.21 10.60
N ARG A 63 0.35 12.87 9.50
CA ARG A 63 -1.03 12.98 9.02
C ARG A 63 -1.19 12.24 7.70
N PHE A 64 -2.21 11.40 7.57
CA PHE A 64 -2.58 10.77 6.31
C PHE A 64 -3.68 11.56 5.63
N ARG A 65 -3.39 12.15 4.47
CA ARG A 65 -4.29 13.07 3.75
C ARG A 65 -4.88 14.17 4.65
N GLY A 66 -4.08 14.68 5.59
CA GLY A 66 -4.47 15.74 6.54
C GLY A 66 -5.07 15.27 7.87
N TYR A 67 -5.43 13.99 7.99
CA TYR A 67 -5.98 13.44 9.24
C TYR A 67 -4.89 12.87 10.14
N SER A 68 -4.93 13.21 11.42
CA SER A 68 -4.07 12.62 12.45
C SER A 68 -4.46 11.16 12.75
N ILE A 69 -3.54 10.39 13.34
CA ILE A 69 -3.83 8.99 13.74
C ILE A 69 -5.07 8.89 14.65
N PRO A 70 -5.24 9.71 15.70
CA PRO A 70 -6.44 9.65 16.54
C PRO A 70 -7.74 9.92 15.79
N GLU A 71 -7.74 10.87 14.84
CA GLU A 71 -8.91 11.12 13.99
C GLU A 71 -9.24 9.93 13.10
N LEU A 72 -8.24 9.22 12.60
CA LEU A 72 -8.44 8.04 11.76
C LEU A 72 -8.91 6.83 12.56
N GLN A 73 -8.45 6.66 13.81
CA GLN A 73 -8.98 5.64 14.71
C GLN A 73 -10.48 5.85 14.98
N ASP A 74 -10.92 7.11 15.09
CA ASP A 74 -12.34 7.44 15.27
C ASP A 74 -13.14 7.23 13.98
N LYS A 75 -12.66 7.79 12.86
CA LYS A 75 -13.43 7.94 11.62
C LYS A 75 -13.36 6.77 10.64
N LEU A 76 -12.28 5.98 10.63
CA LEU A 76 -12.17 4.87 9.68
C LEU A 76 -13.06 3.69 10.10
N PRO A 77 -13.70 3.00 9.12
CA PRO A 77 -14.45 1.78 9.40
C PRO A 77 -13.59 0.69 10.04
N LYS A 78 -14.24 -0.09 10.89
CA LYS A 78 -13.63 -1.17 11.70
C LYS A 78 -14.22 -2.50 11.28
N ALA A 79 -13.56 -3.61 11.62
CA ALA A 79 -14.14 -4.93 11.42
C ALA A 79 -15.42 -5.11 12.29
N PRO A 80 -16.37 -5.98 11.89
CA PRO A 80 -17.52 -6.30 12.73
C PRO A 80 -17.10 -6.79 14.12
N GLY A 81 -17.49 -6.06 15.17
CA GLY A 81 -17.09 -6.34 16.55
C GLY A 81 -15.64 -5.98 16.91
N GLY A 82 -14.90 -5.35 15.98
CA GLY A 82 -13.55 -4.83 16.19
C GLY A 82 -13.54 -3.39 16.69
N SER A 83 -12.37 -2.98 17.17
CA SER A 83 -12.05 -1.67 17.74
C SER A 83 -11.02 -0.88 16.93
N GLU A 84 -10.21 -1.55 16.11
CA GLU A 84 -9.13 -0.93 15.33
C GLU A 84 -9.54 -0.65 13.87
N PRO A 85 -9.01 0.43 13.27
CA PRO A 85 -9.33 0.80 11.89
C PRO A 85 -8.84 -0.24 10.89
N LEU A 86 -9.62 -0.46 9.83
CA LEU A 86 -9.24 -1.35 8.74
C LEU A 86 -8.21 -0.70 7.80
N PRO A 87 -7.09 -1.36 7.49
CA PRO A 87 -6.11 -0.86 6.52
C PRO A 87 -6.71 -0.60 5.13
N GLU A 88 -7.75 -1.34 4.73
CA GLU A 88 -8.49 -1.09 3.50
C GLU A 88 -9.11 0.31 3.46
N GLY A 89 -9.60 0.81 4.60
CA GLY A 89 -10.14 2.15 4.70
C GLY A 89 -9.06 3.22 4.57
N LEU A 90 -7.89 2.99 5.19
CA LEU A 90 -6.76 3.89 5.01
C LEU A 90 -6.26 3.90 3.56
N PHE A 91 -6.15 2.74 2.93
CA PHE A 91 -5.76 2.64 1.52
C PHE A 91 -6.73 3.38 0.61
N TYR A 92 -8.05 3.28 0.86
CA TYR A 92 -9.04 4.07 0.14
C TYR A 92 -8.79 5.57 0.31
N LEU A 93 -8.61 6.04 1.55
CA LEU A 93 -8.31 7.44 1.84
C LEU A 93 -7.05 7.91 1.10
N MET A 94 -5.98 7.12 1.12
CA MET A 94 -4.73 7.47 0.43
C MET A 94 -4.93 7.61 -1.09
N MET A 95 -5.73 6.73 -1.70
CA MET A 95 -5.97 6.76 -3.14
C MET A 95 -6.95 7.86 -3.56
N ILE A 96 -8.03 8.08 -2.81
CA ILE A 96 -9.14 8.94 -3.22
C ILE A 96 -9.11 10.33 -2.57
N GLY A 97 -8.45 10.47 -1.41
CA GLY A 97 -8.39 11.71 -0.64
C GLY A 97 -9.67 12.02 0.15
N GLU A 98 -10.57 11.04 0.28
CA GLU A 98 -11.84 11.17 1.01
C GLU A 98 -12.01 10.00 1.98
N LEU A 99 -12.67 10.25 3.12
CA LEU A 99 -12.98 9.19 4.09
C LEU A 99 -13.96 8.18 3.47
N PRO A 100 -13.66 6.87 3.54
CA PRO A 100 -14.51 5.84 2.98
C PRO A 100 -15.77 5.62 3.83
N THR A 101 -16.85 5.20 3.18
CA THR A 101 -18.00 4.58 3.85
C THR A 101 -17.72 3.09 4.15
N GLU A 102 -18.56 2.45 4.96
CA GLU A 102 -18.47 0.99 5.16
C GLU A 102 -18.60 0.19 3.85
N GLU A 103 -19.45 0.65 2.92
CA GLU A 103 -19.61 0.03 1.61
C GLU A 103 -18.31 0.13 0.79
N ASP A 104 -17.63 1.28 0.85
CA ASP A 104 -16.35 1.49 0.16
C ASP A 104 -15.26 0.55 0.71
N VAL A 105 -15.17 0.43 2.04
CA VAL A 105 -14.21 -0.48 2.68
C VAL A 105 -14.51 -1.93 2.32
N ASN A 106 -15.78 -2.35 2.39
CA ASN A 106 -16.20 -3.69 1.97
C ASN A 106 -15.89 -3.94 0.48
N HIS A 107 -16.02 -2.92 -0.38
CA HIS A 107 -15.63 -3.02 -1.78
C HIS A 107 -14.13 -3.27 -1.94
N VAL A 108 -13.29 -2.53 -1.19
CA VAL A 108 -11.83 -2.71 -1.20
C VAL A 108 -11.45 -4.10 -0.70
N THR A 109 -11.99 -4.54 0.45
CA THR A 109 -11.74 -5.89 0.99
C THR A 109 -12.08 -6.98 -0.04
N ASN A 110 -13.23 -6.88 -0.70
CA ASN A 110 -13.62 -7.81 -1.76
C ASN A 110 -12.64 -7.81 -2.96
N ILE A 111 -12.13 -6.65 -3.37
CA ILE A 111 -11.13 -6.57 -4.44
C ILE A 111 -9.85 -7.28 -4.01
N LEU A 112 -9.35 -6.97 -2.80
CA LEU A 112 -8.10 -7.53 -2.30
C LEU A 112 -8.17 -9.05 -2.15
N GLN A 113 -9.27 -9.55 -1.62
CA GLN A 113 -9.50 -11.00 -1.51
C GLN A 113 -9.50 -11.68 -2.89
N ARG A 114 -10.26 -11.15 -3.86
CA ARG A 114 -10.37 -11.74 -5.22
C ARG A 114 -9.03 -11.75 -5.96
N ARG A 115 -8.12 -10.84 -5.63
CA ARG A 115 -6.81 -10.69 -6.30
C ARG A 115 -5.65 -11.28 -5.50
N SER A 116 -5.93 -11.92 -4.36
CA SER A 116 -4.92 -12.48 -3.45
C SER A 116 -4.20 -13.74 -3.96
N HIS A 117 -4.67 -14.34 -5.06
CA HIS A 117 -4.01 -15.50 -5.65
C HIS A 117 -2.57 -15.19 -6.08
N VAL A 118 -1.63 -16.00 -5.60
CA VAL A 118 -0.20 -15.94 -5.94
C VAL A 118 0.14 -17.16 -6.81
N PRO A 119 0.70 -16.97 -8.01
CA PRO A 119 1.16 -18.07 -8.87
C PRO A 119 2.19 -18.98 -8.20
N SER A 120 2.22 -20.26 -8.57
CA SER A 120 3.10 -21.25 -7.93
C SER A 120 4.59 -20.93 -8.07
N HIS A 121 5.00 -20.40 -9.24
CA HIS A 121 6.40 -20.07 -9.53
C HIS A 121 6.99 -19.04 -8.56
N VAL A 122 6.14 -18.21 -7.93
CA VAL A 122 6.56 -17.25 -6.90
C VAL A 122 7.03 -17.96 -5.65
N PHE A 123 6.31 -19.01 -5.22
CA PHE A 123 6.70 -19.83 -4.08
C PHE A 123 7.92 -20.68 -4.41
N GLU A 124 8.00 -21.23 -5.62
CA GLU A 124 9.17 -21.97 -6.10
C GLU A 124 10.44 -21.10 -6.08
N ALA A 125 10.34 -19.83 -6.48
CA ALA A 125 11.45 -18.88 -6.41
C ALA A 125 11.92 -18.61 -4.96
N ILE A 126 10.97 -18.55 -4.00
CA ILE A 126 11.29 -18.41 -2.57
C ILE A 126 11.93 -19.70 -2.03
N ASP A 127 11.42 -20.86 -2.44
CA ASP A 127 11.88 -22.16 -1.98
C ASP A 127 13.28 -22.52 -2.48
N ALA A 128 13.68 -22.00 -3.63
CA ALA A 128 15.04 -22.12 -4.14
C ALA A 128 16.10 -21.47 -3.23
N LEU A 129 15.70 -20.58 -2.31
CA LEU A 129 16.61 -19.92 -1.38
C LEU A 129 16.92 -20.80 -0.16
N PRO A 130 18.17 -20.79 0.34
CA PRO A 130 18.51 -21.41 1.62
C PRO A 130 17.59 -20.93 2.75
N LEU A 131 17.25 -21.81 3.70
CA LEU A 131 16.40 -21.45 4.85
C LEU A 131 17.03 -20.35 5.73
N SER A 132 18.36 -20.27 5.75
CA SER A 132 19.13 -19.23 6.44
C SER A 132 19.01 -17.83 5.82
N THR A 133 18.52 -17.71 4.58
CA THR A 133 18.32 -16.43 3.89
C THR A 133 17.44 -15.48 4.71
N HIS A 134 17.79 -14.19 4.74
CA HIS A 134 17.05 -13.20 5.50
C HIS A 134 15.58 -13.11 5.00
N PRO A 135 14.56 -12.97 5.88
CA PRO A 135 13.16 -12.90 5.46
C PRO A 135 12.89 -11.81 4.42
N MET A 136 13.50 -10.64 4.58
CA MET A 136 13.35 -9.55 3.60
C MET A 136 13.93 -9.89 2.23
N THR A 137 15.03 -10.67 2.17
CA THR A 137 15.58 -11.14 0.88
C THR A 137 14.61 -12.10 0.20
N MET A 138 14.01 -13.04 0.96
CA MET A 138 12.97 -13.92 0.45
C MET A 138 11.75 -13.12 -0.05
N PHE A 139 11.36 -12.08 0.69
CA PHE A 139 10.22 -11.24 0.36
C PHE A 139 10.44 -10.44 -0.92
N VAL A 140 11.58 -9.77 -1.05
CA VAL A 140 11.96 -9.03 -2.27
C VAL A 140 12.01 -9.98 -3.47
N ILE A 141 12.59 -11.16 -3.34
CA ILE A 141 12.63 -12.16 -4.43
C ILE A 141 11.23 -12.63 -4.80
N GLY A 142 10.35 -12.88 -3.82
CA GLY A 142 8.95 -13.20 -4.06
C GLY A 142 8.20 -12.09 -4.81
N VAL A 143 8.42 -10.82 -4.43
CA VAL A 143 7.86 -9.67 -5.14
C VAL A 143 8.42 -9.55 -6.56
N MET A 144 9.71 -9.80 -6.77
CA MET A 144 10.30 -9.81 -8.11
C MET A 144 9.74 -10.96 -8.97
N ALA A 145 9.47 -12.13 -8.39
CA ALA A 145 8.82 -13.22 -9.10
C ALA A 145 7.36 -12.90 -9.49
N LEU A 146 6.66 -12.06 -8.72
CA LEU A 146 5.32 -11.56 -9.08
C LEU A 146 5.33 -10.62 -10.28
N GLN A 147 6.47 -10.02 -10.62
CA GLN A 147 6.55 -9.02 -11.70
C GLN A 147 6.13 -9.59 -13.06
N THR A 148 6.21 -10.91 -13.28
CA THR A 148 5.70 -11.60 -14.47
C THR A 148 4.22 -11.35 -14.73
N GLU A 149 3.48 -10.99 -13.69
CA GLU A 149 2.04 -10.73 -13.72
C GLU A 149 1.70 -9.25 -14.01
N SER A 150 2.69 -8.37 -14.17
CA SER A 150 2.47 -6.93 -14.33
C SER A 150 1.61 -6.58 -15.54
N TYR A 151 0.51 -5.88 -15.29
CA TYR A 151 -0.33 -5.26 -16.32
C TYR A 151 0.38 -4.08 -16.98
N PHE A 152 1.11 -3.26 -16.20
CA PHE A 152 1.82 -2.11 -16.75
C PHE A 152 2.87 -2.52 -17.77
N GLN A 153 3.69 -3.53 -17.46
CA GLN A 153 4.71 -4.02 -18.39
C GLN A 153 4.10 -4.49 -19.72
N LYS A 154 2.99 -5.23 -19.67
CA LYS A 154 2.28 -5.72 -20.87
C LYS A 154 1.70 -4.56 -21.69
N ARG A 155 0.96 -3.65 -21.04
CA ARG A 155 0.30 -2.50 -21.68
C ARG A 155 1.30 -1.49 -22.24
N TYR A 156 2.43 -1.32 -21.57
CA TYR A 156 3.53 -0.47 -22.05
C TYR A 156 4.13 -1.03 -23.34
N ALA A 157 4.39 -2.34 -23.40
CA ALA A 157 4.90 -3.01 -24.60
C ALA A 157 3.92 -2.92 -25.79
N GLU A 158 2.61 -2.85 -25.53
CA GLU A 158 1.56 -2.62 -26.53
C GLU A 158 1.47 -1.15 -27.00
N GLY A 159 2.23 -0.22 -26.41
CA GLY A 159 2.27 1.18 -26.81
C GLY A 159 1.16 2.07 -26.24
N ILE A 160 0.69 1.78 -25.02
CA ILE A 160 -0.34 2.61 -24.34
C ILE A 160 0.07 4.09 -24.24
N ASN A 161 -0.92 4.99 -24.29
CA ASN A 161 -0.67 6.42 -24.16
C ASN A 161 -0.14 6.78 -22.77
N LYS A 162 0.80 7.74 -22.69
CA LYS A 162 1.33 8.24 -21.41
C LYS A 162 0.25 8.71 -20.43
N LYS A 163 -0.82 9.35 -20.92
CA LYS A 163 -1.94 9.82 -20.07
C LYS A 163 -2.70 8.67 -19.41
N GLU A 164 -2.57 7.46 -19.93
CA GLU A 164 -3.26 6.27 -19.46
C GLU A 164 -2.34 5.36 -18.63
N TYR A 165 -1.07 5.72 -18.39
CA TYR A 165 -0.13 4.91 -17.61
C TYR A 165 -0.65 4.58 -16.20
N TRP A 166 -1.39 5.51 -15.58
CA TRP A 166 -1.95 5.30 -14.26
C TRP A 166 -2.95 4.14 -14.20
N LEU A 167 -3.63 3.80 -15.31
CA LEU A 167 -4.65 2.74 -15.33
C LEU A 167 -4.07 1.35 -14.97
N PRO A 168 -3.05 0.85 -15.67
CA PRO A 168 -2.41 -0.41 -15.30
C PRO A 168 -1.51 -0.29 -14.07
N VAL A 169 -0.96 0.89 -13.73
CA VAL A 169 -0.25 1.09 -12.44
C VAL A 169 -1.22 0.91 -11.28
N PHE A 170 -2.43 1.46 -11.36
CA PHE A 170 -3.47 1.28 -10.35
C PHE A 170 -3.84 -0.19 -10.19
N ASP A 171 -3.95 -0.94 -11.29
CA ASP A 171 -4.18 -2.39 -11.25
C ASP A 171 -3.04 -3.14 -10.57
N ASP A 172 -1.80 -2.86 -10.98
CA ASP A 172 -0.60 -3.51 -10.44
C ASP A 172 -0.43 -3.22 -8.95
N SER A 173 -0.65 -1.98 -8.50
CA SER A 173 -0.56 -1.60 -7.09
C SER A 173 -1.56 -2.37 -6.21
N ILE A 174 -2.82 -2.50 -6.66
CA ILE A 174 -3.84 -3.26 -5.93
C ILE A 174 -3.51 -4.75 -5.93
N VAL A 175 -3.11 -5.30 -7.08
CA VAL A 175 -2.74 -6.72 -7.20
C VAL A 175 -1.55 -7.05 -6.32
N LEU A 176 -0.54 -6.19 -6.29
CA LEU A 176 0.61 -6.32 -5.42
C LEU A 176 0.14 -6.33 -3.96
N LEU A 177 -0.57 -5.29 -3.51
CA LEU A 177 -1.11 -5.18 -2.15
C LEU A 177 -1.92 -6.43 -1.74
N SER A 178 -2.73 -6.96 -2.65
CA SER A 178 -3.56 -8.15 -2.43
C SER A 178 -2.74 -9.42 -2.15
N ARG A 179 -1.54 -9.51 -2.72
CA ARG A 179 -0.68 -10.71 -2.71
C ARG A 179 0.42 -10.66 -1.64
N LEU A 180 0.82 -9.47 -1.17
CA LEU A 180 1.90 -9.31 -0.18
C LEU A 180 1.67 -10.13 1.10
N PRO A 181 0.47 -10.16 1.72
CA PRO A 181 0.26 -10.96 2.93
C PRO A 181 0.50 -12.44 2.73
N ARG A 182 0.12 -12.97 1.55
CA ARG A 182 0.29 -14.39 1.24
C ARG A 182 1.78 -14.74 1.13
N ILE A 183 2.58 -13.89 0.48
CA ILE A 183 4.04 -14.07 0.38
C ILE A 183 4.70 -13.95 1.75
N ALA A 184 4.36 -12.90 2.51
CA ALA A 184 4.91 -12.68 3.84
C ALA A 184 4.60 -13.84 4.79
N ALA A 185 3.35 -14.31 4.81
CA ALA A 185 2.95 -15.45 5.62
C ALA A 185 3.65 -16.74 5.16
N TYR A 186 3.78 -16.97 3.85
CA TYR A 186 4.52 -18.11 3.32
C TYR A 186 5.96 -18.17 3.84
N ILE A 187 6.67 -17.03 3.78
CA ILE A 187 8.05 -16.89 4.30
C ILE A 187 8.11 -17.14 5.81
N TYR A 188 7.17 -16.56 6.57
CA TYR A 188 7.10 -16.74 8.02
C TYR A 188 6.90 -18.22 8.39
N ARG A 189 5.94 -18.89 7.74
CA ARG A 189 5.65 -20.31 7.99
C ARG A 189 6.83 -21.21 7.59
N ARG A 190 7.47 -20.92 6.45
CA ARG A 190 8.69 -21.60 5.99
C ARG A 190 9.82 -21.50 7.02
N LYS A 191 10.15 -20.30 7.47
CA LYS A 191 11.29 -20.08 8.38
C LYS A 191 11.03 -20.51 9.82
N TYR A 192 9.83 -20.31 10.33
CA TYR A 192 9.58 -20.34 11.77
C TYR A 192 8.55 -21.38 12.20
N LYS A 193 7.88 -22.05 11.25
CA LYS A 193 6.79 -23.00 11.52
C LYS A 193 6.92 -24.27 10.69
N ASN A 194 8.14 -24.77 10.51
CA ASN A 194 8.43 -26.04 9.84
C ASN A 194 7.85 -26.18 8.43
N ASN A 195 7.68 -25.07 7.71
CA ASN A 195 7.07 -25.05 6.39
C ASN A 195 5.60 -25.55 6.35
N ASP A 196 4.90 -25.50 7.49
CA ASP A 196 3.48 -25.85 7.57
C ASP A 196 2.63 -24.64 7.18
N HIS A 197 2.10 -24.61 5.96
CA HIS A 197 1.39 -23.45 5.42
C HIS A 197 -0.12 -23.48 5.68
N ILE A 198 -0.66 -22.33 6.11
CA ILE A 198 -2.10 -22.11 6.30
C ILE A 198 -2.66 -21.42 5.06
N GLN A 199 -3.80 -21.89 4.53
CA GLN A 199 -4.45 -21.29 3.37
C GLN A 199 -5.17 -19.98 3.73
N PRO A 200 -5.30 -19.02 2.80
CA PRO A 200 -6.09 -17.81 3.03
C PRO A 200 -7.55 -18.13 3.39
N ASN A 201 -8.15 -17.34 4.27
CA ASN A 201 -9.57 -17.37 4.57
C ASN A 201 -10.27 -16.17 3.91
N GLY A 202 -11.08 -16.45 2.87
CA GLY A 202 -11.80 -15.43 2.10
C GLY A 202 -12.94 -14.73 2.84
N LEU A 203 -13.21 -15.07 4.10
CA LEU A 203 -14.21 -14.39 4.93
C LEU A 203 -13.61 -13.29 5.81
N LEU A 204 -12.28 -13.17 5.86
CA LEU A 204 -11.58 -12.19 6.71
C LEU A 204 -11.13 -10.96 5.90
N ASP A 205 -11.08 -9.81 6.56
CA ASP A 205 -10.42 -8.60 6.05
C ASP A 205 -8.92 -8.84 5.79
N TRP A 206 -8.27 -7.91 5.10
CA TRP A 206 -6.91 -8.08 4.61
C TRP A 206 -5.90 -8.34 5.74
N ALA A 207 -5.95 -7.58 6.83
CA ALA A 207 -5.08 -7.76 7.99
C ALA A 207 -5.48 -8.98 8.84
N GLY A 208 -6.79 -9.21 9.04
CA GLY A 208 -7.29 -10.41 9.72
C GLY A 208 -6.89 -11.71 9.02
N ASN A 209 -6.94 -11.72 7.68
CA ASN A 209 -6.50 -12.85 6.85
C ASN A 209 -4.97 -13.03 6.92
N PHE A 210 -4.20 -11.94 7.00
CA PHE A 210 -2.76 -12.04 7.20
C PHE A 210 -2.41 -12.69 8.54
N ALA A 211 -2.99 -12.22 9.64
CA ALA A 211 -2.86 -12.81 10.97
C ALA A 211 -3.23 -14.30 10.98
N HIS A 212 -4.33 -14.66 10.32
CA HIS A 212 -4.75 -16.05 10.15
C HIS A 212 -3.69 -16.90 9.45
N MET A 213 -3.15 -16.44 8.31
CA MET A 213 -2.14 -17.19 7.55
C MET A 213 -0.79 -17.31 8.29
N LEU A 214 -0.47 -16.38 9.19
CA LEU A 214 0.68 -16.50 10.10
C LEU A 214 0.47 -17.62 11.15
N GLY A 215 -0.78 -17.98 11.41
CA GLY A 215 -1.18 -19.01 12.37
C GLY A 215 -1.66 -18.47 13.71
N TYR A 216 -2.11 -17.22 13.74
CA TYR A 216 -2.72 -16.61 14.92
C TYR A 216 -4.24 -16.58 14.75
N SER A 217 -4.95 -17.25 15.65
CA SER A 217 -6.42 -17.31 15.67
C SER A 217 -7.05 -16.32 16.64
N ASP A 218 -6.27 -15.72 17.53
CA ASP A 218 -6.73 -14.76 18.54
C ASP A 218 -7.23 -13.47 17.88
N GLU A 219 -8.45 -13.04 18.23
CA GLU A 219 -9.04 -11.79 17.72
C GLU A 219 -8.23 -10.56 18.13
N SER A 220 -7.61 -10.56 19.33
CA SER A 220 -6.75 -9.46 19.77
C SER A 220 -5.51 -9.31 18.89
N PHE A 221 -4.98 -10.42 18.36
CA PHE A 221 -3.85 -10.36 17.42
C PHE A 221 -4.28 -9.85 16.03
N LYS A 222 -5.51 -10.13 15.60
CA LYS A 222 -6.06 -9.56 14.37
C LYS A 222 -6.27 -8.06 14.50
N GLU A 223 -6.78 -7.60 15.65
CA GLU A 223 -6.90 -6.18 15.98
C GLU A 223 -5.54 -5.48 15.98
N LEU A 224 -4.54 -6.08 16.63
CA LEU A 224 -3.16 -5.59 16.58
C LEU A 224 -2.65 -5.49 15.14
N MET A 225 -2.92 -6.50 14.30
CA MET A 225 -2.49 -6.49 12.90
C MET A 225 -3.20 -5.38 12.09
N ARG A 226 -4.50 -5.15 12.33
CA ARG A 226 -5.26 -4.06 11.69
C ARG A 226 -4.67 -2.69 12.04
N LEU A 227 -4.41 -2.45 13.33
CA LEU A 227 -3.76 -1.22 13.78
C LEU A 227 -2.34 -1.09 13.22
N TYR A 228 -1.51 -2.14 13.34
CA TYR A 228 -0.12 -2.15 12.89
C TYR A 228 -0.01 -1.79 11.41
N MET A 229 -0.81 -2.45 10.56
CA MET A 229 -0.81 -2.22 9.11
C MET A 229 -1.40 -0.86 8.72
N THR A 230 -2.21 -0.25 9.58
CA THR A 230 -2.74 1.11 9.38
C THR A 230 -1.70 2.17 9.72
N ILE A 231 -1.08 2.11 10.91
CA ILE A 231 -0.19 3.19 11.37
C ILE A 231 1.20 3.17 10.71
N HIS A 232 1.63 2.04 10.14
CA HIS A 232 2.90 1.92 9.40
C HIS A 232 2.71 2.00 7.87
N ALA A 233 1.53 2.41 7.40
CA ALA A 233 1.23 2.40 5.98
C ALA A 233 2.05 3.40 5.16
N ASP A 234 2.37 4.57 5.73
CA ASP A 234 3.08 5.64 5.05
C ASP A 234 3.79 6.57 6.04
N HIS A 235 4.86 7.26 5.61
CA HIS A 235 5.52 8.31 6.39
C HIS A 235 6.38 9.20 5.47
N GLU A 236 5.74 10.13 4.78
CA GLU A 236 6.35 10.99 3.75
C GLU A 236 6.99 10.14 2.62
N GLY A 237 8.10 10.58 2.00
CA GLY A 237 8.75 9.84 0.90
C GLY A 237 10.27 9.90 0.89
#